data_AF-A0A659S0B0-F1
#
_entry.id   AF-A0A659S0B0-F1
#
_cell.length_a   1.000
_cell.length_b   1.000
_cell.length_c   1.000
_cell.angle_alpha   90.00
_cell.angle_beta   90.00
_cell.angle_gamma   90.00
#
_symmetry.space_group_name_H-M   'P 1'
#
loop_
_entity.id
_entity.type
_entity.pdbx_description
1 polymer ?
#
loop_
_entity_poly.entity_id
_entity_poly.type
_entity_poly.pdbx_seq_one_letter_code
_entity_poly.pdbx_strand_id
1 'polypeptide(L)'
;ETDLEEFFARESCGWCTPCRDGLPWSVKILRALERGEGQPGDIETLEQLCRFLGPGKTFCAHAPGAVEALHSAIKSFRGAVDAGG
;
A
#
# COMPACT_ATOMS: atom_id res chain seq x y z
N GLU A 1 -1.83 -8.69 6.16
CA GLU A 1 -2.34 -7.33 5.84
C GLU A 1 -2.68 -7.24 4.36
N THR A 2 -1.79 -7.72 3.48
CA THR A 2 -1.94 -7.81 2.01
C THR A 2 -3.28 -8.26 1.44
N ASP A 3 -4.03 -9.14 2.11
CA ASP A 3 -5.35 -9.58 1.64
C ASP A 3 -6.37 -8.42 1.60
N LEU A 4 -6.20 -7.41 2.47
CA LEU A 4 -7.04 -6.21 2.48
C LEU A 4 -6.71 -5.29 1.30
N GLU A 5 -5.43 -5.05 1.02
CA GLU A 5 -4.99 -4.30 -0.15
C GLU A 5 -5.38 -5.00 -1.46
N GLU A 6 -5.36 -6.34 -1.51
CA GLU A 6 -5.86 -7.11 -2.65
C GLU A 6 -7.36 -6.91 -2.85
N PHE A 7 -8.14 -6.92 -1.77
CA PHE A 7 -9.56 -6.59 -1.83
C PHE A 7 -9.77 -5.20 -2.43
N PHE A 8 -9.07 -4.18 -1.93
CA PHE A 8 -9.20 -2.81 -2.44
C PHE A 8 -8.76 -2.68 -3.90
N ALA A 9 -7.69 -3.36 -4.32
CA ALA A 9 -7.23 -3.38 -5.70
C ALA A 9 -8.26 -4.05 -6.62
N ARG A 10 -8.89 -5.14 -6.18
CA ARG A 10 -9.87 -5.91 -6.97
C ARG A 10 -11.23 -5.20 -7.08
N GLU A 11 -11.63 -4.47 -6.03
CA GLU A 11 -12.88 -3.69 -6.00
C GLU A 11 -12.71 -2.25 -6.55
N SER A 12 -11.52 -1.91 -7.04
CA SER A 12 -11.28 -0.62 -7.70
C SER A 12 -12.15 -0.49 -8.95
N CYS A 13 -12.92 0.59 -9.04
CA CYS A 13 -13.70 0.91 -10.24
C CYS A 13 -12.85 1.32 -11.46
N GLY A 14 -11.53 1.48 -11.28
CA GLY A 14 -10.59 1.79 -12.36
C GLY A 14 -10.63 3.23 -12.90
N TRP A 15 -11.47 4.11 -12.34
CA TRP A 15 -11.70 5.47 -12.85
C TRP A 15 -10.49 6.39 -12.71
N CYS A 16 -9.78 6.34 -11.58
CA CYS A 16 -8.60 7.15 -11.35
C CYS A 16 -7.33 6.32 -11.47
N THR A 17 -6.38 6.79 -12.29
CA THR A 17 -5.04 6.20 -12.49
C THR A 17 -4.36 5.80 -11.17
N PRO A 18 -4.29 6.66 -10.12
CA PRO A 18 -3.65 6.24 -8.87
C PRO A 18 -4.34 5.03 -8.24
N CYS A 19 -5.67 4.92 -8.29
CA CYS A 19 -6.39 3.77 -7.73
C CYS A 19 -6.26 2.50 -8.60
N ARG A 20 -6.32 2.64 -9.93
CA ARG A 20 -6.23 1.53 -10.87
C ARG A 20 -4.83 0.91 -10.89
N ASP A 21 -3.80 1.76 -10.91
CA ASP A 21 -2.42 1.32 -11.14
C ASP A 21 -1.63 1.27 -9.82
N GLY A 22 -1.98 2.09 -8.83
CA GLY A 22 -1.27 2.18 -7.54
C GLY A 22 -1.65 1.10 -6.52
N LEU A 23 -2.94 0.71 -6.41
CA LEU A 23 -3.36 -0.34 -5.47
C LEU A 23 -2.79 -1.72 -5.83
N PRO A 24 -2.77 -2.17 -7.10
CA PRO A 24 -2.10 -3.43 -7.46
C PRO A 24 -0.58 -3.37 -7.21
N TRP A 25 0.03 -2.19 -7.32
CA TRP A 25 1.45 -2.03 -7.06
C TRP A 25 1.78 -2.17 -5.58
N SER A 26 0.96 -1.60 -4.69
CA SER A 26 1.15 -1.78 -3.24
C SER A 26 1.01 -3.24 -2.83
N VAL A 27 0.04 -3.98 -3.40
CA VAL A 27 -0.10 -5.42 -3.20
C VAL A 27 1.17 -6.17 -3.62
N LYS A 28 1.74 -5.84 -4.77
CA LYS A 28 2.94 -6.51 -5.29
C LYS A 28 4.12 -6.36 -4.33
N ILE A 29 4.34 -5.15 -3.81
CA ILE A 29 5.43 -4.90 -2.85
C ILE A 29 5.15 -5.60 -1.52
N LEU A 30 3.93 -5.50 -0.99
CA LEU A 30 3.56 -6.20 0.24
C LEU A 30 3.77 -7.72 0.14
N ARG A 31 3.38 -8.35 -0.97
CA ARG A 31 3.64 -9.77 -1.23
C ARG A 31 5.13 -10.10 -1.29
N ALA A 32 5.95 -9.21 -1.86
CA ALA A 32 7.41 -9.40 -1.86
C ALA A 32 7.99 -9.32 -0.44
N LEU A 33 7.54 -8.36 0.37
CA LEU A 33 7.94 -8.22 1.77
C LEU A 33 7.52 -9.43 2.61
N GLU A 34 6.28 -9.92 2.46
CA GLU A 34 5.79 -11.13 3.15
C GLU A 34 6.60 -12.40 2.80
N ARG A 35 7.11 -12.49 1.56
CA ARG A 35 7.95 -13.60 1.11
C ARG A 35 9.43 -13.47 1.50
N GLY A 36 9.83 -12.36 2.14
CA GLY A 36 11.24 -12.06 2.39
C GLY A 36 12.03 -11.71 1.13
N GLU A 37 11.35 -11.38 0.04
CA GLU A 37 11.93 -10.96 -1.25
C GLU A 37 11.98 -9.43 -1.40
N GLY A 38 11.61 -8.71 -0.34
CA GLY A 38 11.60 -7.25 -0.30
C GLY A 38 12.98 -6.67 -0.59
N GLN A 39 12.98 -5.58 -1.34
CA GLN A 39 14.18 -4.83 -1.71
C GLN A 39 14.36 -3.61 -0.81
N PRO A 40 15.62 -3.18 -0.58
CA PRO A 40 15.87 -1.89 0.04
C PRO A 40 15.22 -0.78 -0.79
N GLY A 41 14.31 -0.02 -0.18
CA GLY A 41 13.51 1.03 -0.85
C GLY A 41 12.05 0.66 -1.11
N ASP A 42 11.65 -0.59 -0.92
CA ASP A 42 10.24 -1.01 -1.07
C ASP A 42 9.32 -0.30 -0.07
N ILE A 43 9.78 -0.14 1.18
CA ILE A 43 9.04 0.61 2.21
C ILE A 43 8.88 2.08 1.81
N GLU A 44 9.92 2.72 1.28
CA GLU A 44 9.84 4.11 0.81
C GLU A 44 8.87 4.24 -0.38
N THR A 45 8.88 3.26 -1.27
CA THR A 45 7.96 3.18 -2.42
C THR A 45 6.51 3.04 -1.94
N LEU A 46 6.25 2.19 -0.94
CA LEU A 46 4.93 2.06 -0.32
C LEU A 46 4.48 3.38 0.33
N GLU A 47 5.36 4.08 1.05
CA GLU A 47 5.06 5.40 1.63
C GLU A 47 4.76 6.45 0.56
N GLN A 48 5.46 6.41 -0.57
CA GLN A 48 5.15 7.26 -1.73
C GLN A 48 3.76 6.93 -2.29
N LEU A 49 3.42 5.64 -2.45
CA LEU A 49 2.10 5.23 -2.93
C LEU A 49 0.99 5.74 -2.00
N CYS A 50 1.17 5.63 -0.67
CA CYS A 50 0.21 6.19 0.29
C CYS A 50 -0.03 7.68 0.06
N ARG A 51 1.02 8.47 -0.25
CA ARG A 51 0.88 9.89 -0.61
C ARG A 51 0.15 10.12 -1.94
N PHE A 52 0.37 9.26 -2.93
CA PHE A 52 -0.25 9.37 -4.25
C PHE A 52 -1.71 8.90 -4.28
N LEU A 53 -2.10 7.99 -3.40
CA LEU A 53 -3.46 7.45 -3.27
C LEU A 53 -4.30 8.20 -2.21
N GLY A 54 -3.67 9.10 -1.44
CA GLY A 54 -4.28 9.86 -0.36
C GLY A 54 -5.38 10.84 -0.80
N PRO A 55 -6.03 11.49 0.18
CA PRO A 55 -7.16 12.38 -0.07
C PRO A 55 -6.80 13.52 -1.04
N GLY A 56 -7.70 13.81 -1.98
CA GLY A 56 -7.49 14.86 -3.00
C GLY A 56 -6.68 14.43 -4.23
N LYS A 57 -6.20 13.17 -4.29
CA LYS A 57 -5.54 12.60 -5.48
C LYS A 57 -6.42 11.63 -6.26
N THR A 58 -7.55 11.25 -5.69
CA THR A 58 -8.47 10.23 -6.19
C THR A 58 -9.89 10.80 -6.20
N PHE A 59 -10.72 10.28 -7.11
CA PHE A 59 -12.07 10.82 -7.32
C PHE A 59 -13.05 10.47 -6.19
N CYS A 60 -12.85 9.32 -5.55
CA CYS A 60 -13.68 8.82 -4.45
C CYS A 60 -12.82 8.47 -3.22
N ALA A 61 -13.47 8.15 -2.10
CA ALA A 61 -12.82 7.80 -0.84
C ALA A 61 -12.25 6.37 -0.78
N HIS A 62 -12.37 5.57 -1.84
CA HIS A 62 -11.92 4.16 -1.86
C HIS A 62 -10.41 4.02 -1.68
N ALA A 63 -9.63 4.68 -2.54
CA ALA A 63 -8.17 4.65 -2.47
C ALA A 63 -7.61 5.29 -1.18
N PRO A 64 -8.10 6.44 -0.70
CA PRO A 64 -7.71 7.02 0.58
C PRO A 64 -7.96 6.07 1.76
N GLY A 65 -9.10 5.38 1.78
CA GLY A 65 -9.42 4.37 2.80
C GLY A 65 -8.47 3.17 2.75
N ALA A 66 -8.13 2.70 1.55
CA ALA A 66 -7.18 1.61 1.36
C ALA A 66 -5.78 1.97 1.88
N VAL A 67 -5.31 3.20 1.63
CA VAL A 67 -3.95 3.59 2.01
C VAL A 67 -3.78 4.01 3.46
N GLU A 68 -4.86 4.38 4.16
CA GLU A 68 -4.81 4.54 5.61
C GLU A 68 -4.45 3.21 6.31
N ALA A 69 -5.08 2.11 5.88
CA ALA A 69 -4.77 0.78 6.40
C ALA A 69 -3.31 0.38 6.08
N LEU A 70 -2.90 0.56 4.83
CA LEU A 70 -1.53 0.30 4.38
C LEU A 70 -0.48 1.13 5.16
N HIS A 71 -0.75 2.41 5.39
CA HIS A 71 0.17 3.28 6.13
C HIS A 71 0.32 2.85 7.60
N SER A 72 -0.75 2.36 8.23
CA SER A 72 -0.70 1.75 9.55
C SER A 72 0.14 0.47 9.54
N ALA A 73 -0.04 -0.39 8.53
CA ALA A 73 0.72 -1.62 8.34
C ALA A 73 2.23 -1.35 8.21
N ILE A 74 2.61 -0.37 7.37
CA ILE A 74 4.01 0.03 7.16
C ILE A 74 4.66 0.50 8.47
N LYS A 75 3.94 1.29 9.28
CA LYS A 75 4.44 1.77 10.59
C LYS A 75 4.66 0.62 11.56
N SER A 76 3.73 -0.34 11.60
CA SER A 76 3.87 -1.56 12.41
C SER A 76 5.06 -2.41 11.96
N PHE A 77 5.27 -2.54 10.64
CA PHE A 77 6.43 -3.23 10.07
C PHE A 77 7.75 -2.57 10.43
N ARG A 78 7.87 -1.24 10.35
CA ARG A 78 9.09 -0.52 10.81
C ARG A 78 9.37 -0.78 12.30
N GLY A 79 8.33 -0.76 13.14
CA GLY A 79 8.47 -1.07 14.57
C GLY A 79 8.91 -2.50 14.83
N ALA A 80 8.44 -3.47 14.03
CA ALA A 80 8.86 -4.87 14.12
C ALA A 80 10.31 -5.09 13.68
N VAL A 81 10.78 -4.35 12.66
CA VAL A 81 12.16 -4.43 12.17
C VAL A 81 13.15 -3.82 13.17
N ASP A 82 12.81 -2.70 13.82
CA ASP A 82 13.67 -2.07 14.84
C ASP A 82 13.71 -2.84 16.18
N ALA A 83 12.70 -3.65 16.49
CA ALA A 83 12.63 -4.42 17.73
C ALA A 83 13.33 -5.80 17.68
N GLY A 84 13.88 -6.18 16.52
CA GLY A 84 14.48 -7.49 16.26
C GLY A 84 15.95 -7.47 15.83
N GLY A 85 16.66 -6.35 16.01
CA GLY A 85 18.10 -6.21 15.72
C GLY A 85 18.98 -6.57 16.92
#